data_AF-A0A2J6TLD8-F1
#
_entry.id   AF-A0A2J6TLD8-F1
#
_cell.length_a   1.000
_cell.length_b   1.000
_cell.length_c   1.000
_cell.angle_alpha   90.00
_cell.angle_beta   90.00
_cell.angle_gamma   90.00
#
_symmetry.space_group_name_H-M   'P 1'
#
loop_
_entity.id
_entity.type
_entity.pdbx_description
1 polymer ?
#
loop_
_entity_poly.entity_id
_entity_poly.type
_entity_poly.pdbx_seq_one_letter_code
_entity_poly.pdbx_strand_id
1 'polypeptide(L)'
;MPSRVYSTDEWIAIEELLRMASNAQTPRTDSAEVQRWKGLFEYSHFEAIYLLQEFLNDVNRYRMADSEYELMAAVLAANGHSRLSWEHLNSLKHMLDTQTRPTTDRWGNSWTLLRLGGFLTFVERVMEIAKLKVKPICEQMVGGNGEAIMVAWVDNYSMGKIHEWVDQRMVPVRDAASRLKKAKQAAEDSNNGVGTSVDKPTALK
;
A
#
# COMPACT_ATOMS: atom_id res chain seq x y z
N MET A 1 36.59 -20.92 11.24
CA MET A 1 36.35 -20.18 9.99
C MET A 1 35.96 -18.76 10.37
N PRO A 2 36.60 -17.71 9.84
CA PRO A 2 36.25 -16.34 10.19
C PRO A 2 34.85 -16.00 9.65
N SER A 3 33.95 -15.59 10.55
CA SER A 3 32.63 -15.07 10.20
C SER A 3 32.82 -13.76 9.43
N ARG A 4 32.45 -13.73 8.15
CA ARG A 4 32.45 -12.49 7.37
C ARG A 4 31.40 -11.56 7.97
N VAL A 5 31.85 -10.42 8.50
CA VAL A 5 30.96 -9.34 8.95
C VAL A 5 30.61 -8.51 7.73
N TYR A 6 29.33 -8.49 7.35
CA TYR A 6 28.84 -7.63 6.28
C TYR A 6 28.68 -6.20 6.78
N SER A 7 28.94 -5.22 5.90
CA SER A 7 28.60 -3.82 6.17
C SER A 7 27.09 -3.61 6.19
N THR A 8 26.63 -2.49 6.75
CA THR A 8 25.21 -2.12 6.75
C THR A 8 24.64 -2.02 5.33
N ASP A 9 25.39 -1.44 4.39
CA ASP A 9 24.95 -1.30 3.00
C ASP A 9 24.85 -2.66 2.30
N GLU A 10 25.78 -3.58 2.59
CA GLU A 10 25.71 -4.97 2.09
C GLU A 10 24.48 -5.69 2.64
N TRP A 11 24.13 -5.49 3.92
CA TRP A 11 22.92 -6.05 4.51
C TRP A 11 21.65 -5.53 3.85
N ILE A 12 21.55 -4.21 3.62
CA ILE A 12 20.39 -3.60 2.94
C ILE A 12 20.24 -4.18 1.52
N ALA A 13 21.35 -4.32 0.79
CA ALA A 13 21.32 -4.90 -0.56
C ALA A 13 20.88 -6.38 -0.55
N ILE A 14 21.33 -7.17 0.43
CA ILE A 14 20.93 -8.57 0.58
C ILE A 14 19.44 -8.68 0.91
N GLU A 15 18.94 -7.89 1.86
CA GLU A 15 17.52 -7.87 2.21
C GLU A 15 16.64 -7.50 1.02
N GLU A 16 17.06 -6.50 0.24
CA GLU A 16 16.35 -6.08 -0.96
C GLU A 16 16.34 -7.18 -2.04
N LEU A 17 17.46 -7.87 -2.25
CA LEU A 17 17.54 -9.00 -3.18
C LEU A 17 16.64 -10.16 -2.73
N LEU A 18 16.61 -10.48 -1.44
CA LEU A 18 15.74 -11.53 -0.89
C LEU A 18 14.25 -11.16 -1.07
N ARG A 19 13.90 -9.89 -0.89
CA ARG A 19 12.55 -9.36 -1.14
C ARG A 19 12.15 -9.51 -2.61
N MET A 20 13.01 -9.09 -3.54
CA MET A 20 12.78 -9.23 -4.98
C MET A 20 12.63 -10.70 -5.40
N ALA A 21 13.49 -11.58 -4.89
CA ALA A 21 13.45 -13.02 -5.15
C ALA A 21 12.13 -13.65 -4.64
N SER A 22 11.67 -13.23 -3.47
CA SER A 22 10.38 -13.66 -2.92
C SER A 22 9.22 -13.21 -3.81
N ASN A 23 9.22 -11.94 -4.26
CA ASN A 23 8.21 -11.41 -5.18
C ASN A 23 8.11 -12.21 -6.49
N ALA A 24 9.24 -12.63 -7.05
CA ALA A 24 9.30 -13.42 -8.28
C ALA A 24 8.63 -14.81 -8.16
N GLN A 25 8.49 -15.36 -6.95
CA GLN A 25 7.86 -16.68 -6.70
C GLN A 25 6.35 -16.61 -6.49
N THR A 26 5.73 -15.42 -6.61
CA THR A 26 4.33 -15.23 -6.22
C THR A 26 3.38 -15.94 -7.20
N PRO A 27 2.37 -16.67 -6.70
CA PRO A 27 1.52 -17.52 -7.53
C PRO A 27 0.70 -16.72 -8.57
N ARG A 28 0.25 -17.47 -9.59
CA ARG A 28 -0.56 -16.97 -10.70
C ARG A 28 -1.89 -16.40 -10.21
N THR A 29 -2.38 -15.39 -10.93
CA THR A 29 -3.71 -14.80 -10.76
C THR A 29 -4.81 -15.86 -10.71
N ASP A 30 -5.54 -15.93 -9.60
CA ASP A 30 -6.75 -16.74 -9.48
C ASP A 30 -8.03 -15.89 -9.65
N SER A 31 -9.15 -16.56 -9.92
CA SER A 31 -10.43 -15.87 -10.14
C SER A 31 -10.96 -15.17 -8.87
N ALA A 32 -10.63 -15.69 -7.69
CA ALA A 32 -11.09 -15.13 -6.42
C ALA A 32 -10.42 -13.77 -6.13
N GLU A 33 -9.13 -13.66 -6.41
CA GLU A 33 -8.36 -12.42 -6.29
C GLU A 33 -8.87 -11.36 -7.27
N VAL A 34 -9.20 -11.75 -8.51
CA VAL A 34 -9.81 -10.83 -9.49
C VAL A 34 -11.14 -10.28 -8.99
N GLN A 35 -12.04 -11.13 -8.46
CA GLN A 35 -13.31 -10.64 -7.90
C GLN A 35 -13.10 -9.75 -6.68
N ARG A 36 -12.12 -10.07 -5.84
CA ARG A 36 -11.75 -9.27 -4.68
C ARG A 36 -11.29 -7.87 -5.11
N TRP A 37 -10.42 -7.77 -6.11
CA TRP A 37 -9.93 -6.48 -6.63
C TRP A 37 -11.06 -5.65 -7.25
N LYS A 38 -11.96 -6.28 -8.01
CA LYS A 38 -13.16 -5.63 -8.51
C LYS A 38 -14.02 -5.05 -7.38
N GLY A 39 -14.23 -5.81 -6.31
CA GLY A 39 -15.06 -5.36 -5.18
C GLY A 39 -14.43 -4.23 -4.37
N LEU A 40 -13.14 -4.36 -4.02
CA LEU A 40 -12.45 -3.42 -3.14
C LEU A 40 -12.11 -2.09 -3.83
N PHE A 41 -11.70 -2.17 -5.09
CA PHE A 41 -11.20 -1.00 -5.84
C PHE A 41 -12.16 -0.53 -6.93
N GLU A 42 -13.31 -1.19 -7.07
CA GLU A 42 -14.34 -0.94 -8.09
C GLU A 42 -13.76 -1.01 -9.52
N TYR A 43 -12.75 -1.85 -9.73
CA TYR A 43 -12.19 -2.10 -11.05
C TYR A 43 -13.18 -2.86 -11.92
N SER A 44 -13.17 -2.58 -13.22
CA SER A 44 -13.74 -3.48 -14.20
C SER A 44 -13.01 -4.83 -14.18
N HIS A 45 -13.62 -5.86 -14.76
CA HIS A 45 -12.99 -7.18 -14.81
C HIS A 45 -11.65 -7.16 -15.55
N PHE A 46 -11.56 -6.41 -16.65
CA PHE A 46 -10.34 -6.28 -17.44
C PHE A 46 -9.25 -5.53 -16.67
N GLU A 47 -9.59 -4.40 -16.04
CA GLU A 47 -8.64 -3.65 -15.21
C GLU A 47 -8.12 -4.47 -14.03
N ALA A 48 -9.00 -5.21 -13.34
CA ALA A 48 -8.60 -6.05 -12.23
C ALA A 48 -7.59 -7.13 -12.65
N ILE A 49 -7.78 -7.76 -13.82
CA ILE A 49 -6.82 -8.72 -14.37
C ILE A 49 -5.50 -8.02 -14.71
N TYR A 50 -5.57 -6.92 -15.46
CA TYR A 50 -4.40 -6.19 -15.92
C TYR A 50 -3.54 -5.68 -14.76
N LEU A 51 -4.15 -4.96 -13.81
CA LEU A 51 -3.45 -4.38 -12.67
C LEU A 51 -2.90 -5.46 -11.73
N LEU A 52 -3.61 -6.57 -11.54
CA LEU A 52 -3.11 -7.68 -10.74
C LEU A 52 -1.91 -8.35 -11.42
N GLN A 53 -1.92 -8.51 -12.74
CA GLN A 53 -0.76 -9.04 -13.47
C GLN A 53 0.43 -8.09 -13.40
N GLU A 54 0.21 -6.79 -13.61
CA GLU A 54 1.24 -5.76 -13.48
C GLU A 54 1.84 -5.78 -12.07
N PHE A 55 0.98 -5.80 -11.04
CA PHE A 55 1.39 -5.89 -9.65
C PHE A 55 2.21 -7.15 -9.37
N LEU A 56 1.76 -8.32 -9.84
CA LEU A 56 2.47 -9.59 -9.65
C LEU A 56 3.81 -9.67 -10.40
N ASN A 57 3.94 -8.96 -11.52
CA ASN A 57 5.18 -8.88 -12.30
C ASN A 57 6.17 -7.84 -11.75
N ASP A 58 5.71 -6.90 -10.92
CA ASP A 58 6.59 -5.93 -10.27
C ASP A 58 7.40 -6.60 -9.15
N VAL A 59 8.66 -6.90 -9.42
CA VAL A 59 9.61 -7.47 -8.44
C VAL A 59 9.97 -6.47 -7.35
N ASN A 60 9.82 -5.17 -7.60
CA ASN A 60 10.11 -4.11 -6.66
C ASN A 60 8.92 -3.78 -5.76
N ARG A 61 7.73 -4.37 -5.99
CA ARG A 61 6.53 -4.08 -5.19
C ARG A 61 6.76 -4.29 -3.70
N TYR A 62 6.20 -3.43 -2.87
CA TYR A 62 6.18 -3.68 -1.43
C TYR A 62 5.51 -5.03 -1.14
N ARG A 63 6.21 -5.88 -0.38
CA ARG A 63 5.69 -7.15 0.11
C ARG A 63 5.70 -7.11 1.63
N MET A 64 4.54 -7.25 2.23
CA MET A 64 4.36 -7.40 3.67
C MET A 64 5.19 -8.61 4.14
N ALA A 65 5.87 -8.55 5.27
CA ALA A 65 6.59 -9.74 5.76
C ALA A 65 5.61 -10.88 6.09
N ASP A 66 6.02 -12.14 5.96
CA ASP A 66 5.13 -13.28 6.27
C ASP A 66 4.65 -13.24 7.72
N SER A 67 5.56 -12.93 8.65
CA SER A 67 5.23 -12.73 10.05
C SER A 67 4.28 -11.55 10.29
N GLU A 68 4.40 -10.46 9.52
CA GLU A 68 3.45 -9.34 9.60
C GLU A 68 2.07 -9.74 9.06
N TYR A 69 2.05 -10.47 7.95
CA TYR A 69 0.81 -10.96 7.35
C TYR A 69 0.08 -11.94 8.27
N GLU A 70 0.78 -12.88 8.91
CA GLU A 70 0.17 -13.80 9.87
C GLU A 70 -0.58 -13.07 10.99
N LEU A 71 -0.03 -11.95 11.46
CA LEU A 71 -0.67 -11.13 12.50
C LEU A 71 -1.87 -10.34 11.98
N MET A 72 -1.84 -9.95 10.71
CA MET A 72 -2.89 -9.14 10.10
C MET A 72 -3.93 -9.96 9.34
N ALA A 73 -3.69 -11.25 9.08
CA ALA A 73 -4.48 -12.07 8.15
C ALA A 73 -5.97 -12.08 8.51
N ALA A 74 -6.30 -12.27 9.80
CA ALA A 74 -7.68 -12.27 10.26
C ALA A 74 -8.38 -10.91 10.06
N VAL A 75 -7.64 -9.81 10.28
CA VAL A 75 -8.16 -8.45 10.06
C VAL A 75 -8.34 -8.16 8.58
N LEU A 76 -7.34 -8.50 7.76
CA LEU A 76 -7.40 -8.29 6.32
C LEU A 76 -8.58 -9.05 5.75
N ALA A 77 -8.71 -10.35 6.07
CA ALA A 77 -9.81 -11.17 5.62
C ALA A 77 -11.18 -10.64 6.09
N ALA A 78 -11.30 -10.17 7.33
CA ALA A 78 -12.53 -9.56 7.84
C ALA A 78 -12.94 -8.28 7.10
N ASN A 79 -11.97 -7.58 6.49
CA ASN A 79 -12.20 -6.41 5.65
C ASN A 79 -12.21 -6.75 4.14
N GLY A 80 -12.30 -8.04 3.79
CA GLY A 80 -12.32 -8.50 2.40
C GLY A 80 -10.97 -8.48 1.69
N HIS A 81 -9.90 -8.07 2.37
CA HIS A 81 -8.55 -8.00 1.82
C HIS A 81 -7.83 -9.37 1.89
N SER A 82 -7.13 -9.68 0.81
CA SER A 82 -5.99 -10.59 0.78
C SER A 82 -4.70 -9.80 1.04
N ARG A 83 -3.58 -10.50 1.24
CA ARG A 83 -2.24 -9.91 1.23
C ARG A 83 -2.01 -9.03 -0.02
N LEU A 84 -2.27 -9.57 -1.20
CA LEU A 84 -2.02 -8.88 -2.47
C LEU A 84 -2.85 -7.60 -2.60
N SER A 85 -4.15 -7.68 -2.32
CA SER A 85 -5.01 -6.49 -2.36
C SER A 85 -4.58 -5.44 -1.32
N TRP A 86 -4.08 -5.86 -0.16
CA TRP A 86 -3.60 -4.93 0.85
C TRP A 86 -2.28 -4.26 0.45
N GLU A 87 -1.33 -5.04 -0.06
CA GLU A 87 -0.06 -4.53 -0.58
C GLU A 87 -0.29 -3.57 -1.76
N HIS A 88 -1.23 -3.89 -2.65
CA HIS A 88 -1.68 -2.99 -3.72
C HIS A 88 -2.29 -1.70 -3.18
N LEU A 89 -3.20 -1.77 -2.20
CA LEU A 89 -3.76 -0.57 -1.58
C LEU A 89 -2.67 0.32 -0.95
N ASN A 90 -1.66 -0.29 -0.30
CA ASN A 90 -0.51 0.43 0.22
C ASN A 90 0.30 1.10 -0.90
N SER A 91 0.48 0.43 -2.03
CA SER A 91 1.22 0.99 -3.17
C SER A 91 0.48 2.15 -3.84
N LEU A 92 -0.87 2.15 -3.83
CA LEU A 92 -1.68 3.24 -4.42
C LEU A 92 -1.33 4.62 -3.84
N LYS A 93 -1.07 4.70 -2.52
CA LYS A 93 -0.71 5.98 -1.89
C LYS A 93 0.62 6.50 -2.41
N HIS A 94 1.63 5.63 -2.45
CA HIS A 94 2.95 5.98 -2.98
C HIS A 94 2.91 6.28 -4.49
N MET A 95 2.11 5.53 -5.23
CA MET A 95 1.86 5.76 -6.65
C MET A 95 1.25 7.13 -6.88
N LEU A 96 0.26 7.54 -6.06
CA LEU A 96 -0.37 8.85 -6.19
C LEU A 96 0.62 10.00 -5.96
N ASP A 97 1.49 9.87 -4.96
CA ASP A 97 2.52 10.87 -4.67
C ASP A 97 3.56 10.97 -5.79
N THR A 98 3.91 9.84 -6.43
CA THR A 98 4.88 9.81 -7.55
C THR A 98 4.28 10.20 -8.89
N GLN A 99 2.97 10.08 -9.06
CA GLN A 99 2.23 10.45 -10.27
C GLN A 99 1.76 11.90 -10.29
N THR A 100 1.99 12.67 -9.23
CA THR A 100 1.50 14.04 -9.11
C THR A 100 2.63 15.05 -9.15
N ARG A 101 2.38 16.18 -9.83
CA ARG A 101 3.31 17.30 -9.87
C ARG A 101 2.55 18.62 -9.75
N PRO A 102 2.79 19.41 -8.69
CA PRO A 102 2.20 20.73 -8.60
C PRO A 102 2.75 21.61 -9.72
N THR A 103 1.88 22.43 -10.30
CA THR A 103 2.19 23.40 -11.34
C THR A 103 1.36 24.66 -11.14
N THR A 104 1.71 25.72 -11.86
CA THR A 104 0.97 26.97 -11.87
C THR A 104 0.77 27.39 -13.30
N ASP A 105 -0.45 27.78 -13.65
CA ASP A 105 -0.73 28.25 -15.00
C ASP A 105 -0.23 29.70 -15.20
N ARG A 106 -0.34 30.18 -16.45
CA ARG A 106 0.06 31.55 -16.81
C ARG A 106 -0.75 32.66 -16.11
N TRP A 107 -1.86 32.32 -15.46
CA TRP A 107 -2.73 33.24 -14.75
C TRP A 107 -2.54 33.18 -13.24
N GLY A 108 -1.62 32.35 -12.74
CA GLY A 108 -1.34 32.19 -11.33
C GLY A 108 -2.24 31.18 -10.60
N ASN A 109 -3.10 30.43 -11.30
CA ASN A 109 -3.88 29.39 -10.66
C ASN A 109 -3.01 28.16 -10.39
N SER A 110 -3.14 27.59 -9.19
CA SER A 110 -2.46 26.36 -8.81
C SER A 110 -3.20 25.14 -9.34
N TRP A 111 -2.45 24.27 -10.02
CA TRP A 111 -2.93 23.01 -10.56
C TRP A 111 -2.01 21.87 -10.11
N THR A 112 -2.52 20.66 -10.14
CA THR A 112 -1.74 19.44 -10.02
C THR A 112 -1.85 18.68 -11.33
N LEU A 113 -0.70 18.39 -11.93
CA LEU A 113 -0.60 17.46 -13.05
C LEU A 113 -0.63 16.05 -12.49
N LEU A 114 -1.65 15.30 -12.81
CA LEU A 114 -1.84 13.92 -12.40
C LEU A 114 -1.59 13.00 -13.59
N ARG A 115 -0.52 12.22 -13.56
CA ARG A 115 -0.24 11.18 -14.56
C ARG A 115 -1.35 10.12 -14.49
N LEU A 116 -2.03 9.90 -15.61
CA LEU A 116 -3.01 8.84 -15.74
C LEU A 116 -2.28 7.50 -15.91
N GLY A 117 -2.48 6.60 -14.96
CA GLY A 117 -1.88 5.28 -14.92
C GLY A 117 -2.37 4.47 -13.72
N GLY A 118 -2.16 3.16 -13.73
CA GLY A 118 -2.62 2.27 -12.66
C GLY A 118 -4.13 2.39 -12.43
N PHE A 119 -4.54 2.71 -11.20
CA PHE A 119 -5.96 2.87 -10.85
C PHE A 119 -6.61 4.15 -11.38
N LEU A 120 -5.81 5.10 -11.87
CA LEU A 120 -6.26 6.36 -12.48
C LEU A 120 -5.99 6.38 -13.99
N THR A 121 -5.87 5.21 -14.62
CA THR A 121 -5.60 5.08 -16.07
C THR A 121 -6.61 5.83 -16.92
N PHE A 122 -7.87 5.89 -16.49
CA PHE A 122 -8.94 6.58 -17.21
C PHE A 122 -9.34 7.87 -16.50
N VAL A 123 -9.49 8.93 -17.29
CA VAL A 123 -9.96 10.23 -16.79
C VAL A 123 -11.36 10.14 -16.19
N GLU A 124 -12.19 9.23 -16.69
CA GLU A 124 -13.52 8.95 -16.14
C GLU A 124 -13.42 8.52 -14.67
N ARG A 125 -12.37 7.76 -14.31
CA ARG A 125 -12.12 7.35 -12.92
C ARG A 125 -11.68 8.51 -12.04
N VAL A 126 -10.85 9.41 -12.58
CA VAL A 126 -10.48 10.67 -11.91
C VAL A 126 -11.74 11.48 -11.62
N MET A 127 -12.64 11.62 -12.61
CA MET A 127 -13.90 12.35 -12.43
C MET A 127 -14.80 11.71 -11.38
N GLU A 128 -14.93 10.38 -11.40
CA GLU A 128 -15.76 9.64 -10.45
C GLU A 128 -15.28 9.80 -9.01
N ILE A 129 -13.97 9.68 -8.80
CA ILE A 129 -13.35 9.79 -7.47
C ILE A 129 -13.41 11.24 -6.97
N ALA A 130 -13.01 12.20 -7.80
CA ALA A 130 -13.01 13.62 -7.45
C ALA A 130 -14.40 14.27 -7.52
N LYS A 131 -15.44 13.54 -7.92
CA LYS A 131 -16.82 14.01 -8.10
C LYS A 131 -16.91 15.21 -9.06
N LEU A 132 -16.12 15.18 -10.13
CA LEU A 132 -16.09 16.21 -11.16
C LEU A 132 -17.32 16.11 -12.06
N LYS A 133 -18.01 17.23 -12.25
CA LYS A 133 -19.10 17.34 -13.22
C LYS A 133 -18.63 17.57 -14.65
N VAL A 134 -17.41 18.07 -14.81
CA VAL A 134 -16.80 18.42 -16.09
C VAL A 134 -15.50 17.65 -16.23
N LYS A 135 -15.25 17.12 -17.43
CA LYS A 135 -14.02 16.39 -17.74
C LYS A 135 -12.81 17.32 -17.60
N PRO A 136 -11.78 16.95 -16.80
CA PRO A 136 -10.58 17.76 -16.67
C PRO A 136 -9.81 17.80 -17.99
N ILE A 137 -8.96 18.81 -18.15
CA ILE A 137 -8.08 18.93 -19.30
C ILE A 137 -7.08 17.77 -19.27
N CYS A 138 -7.00 17.02 -20.36
CA CYS A 138 -6.04 15.93 -20.53
C CYS A 138 -5.08 16.26 -21.66
N GLU A 139 -3.80 16.09 -21.40
CA GLU A 139 -2.73 16.36 -22.36
C GLU A 139 -1.79 15.17 -22.44
N GLN A 140 -1.23 14.95 -23.63
CA GLN A 140 -0.13 14.02 -23.80
C GLN A 140 1.18 14.75 -23.51
N MET A 141 1.97 14.20 -22.60
CA MET A 141 3.30 14.68 -22.24
C MET A 141 4.35 13.61 -22.50
N VAL A 142 5.62 14.00 -22.45
CA VAL A 142 6.76 13.07 -22.54
C VAL A 142 7.29 12.83 -21.12
N GLY A 143 7.31 11.57 -20.70
CA GLY A 143 7.85 11.12 -19.43
C GLY A 143 9.38 11.21 -19.37
N GLY A 144 9.95 10.99 -18.19
CA GLY A 144 11.39 11.11 -17.96
C GLY A 144 12.27 10.14 -18.78
N ASN A 145 11.68 9.05 -19.27
CA ASN A 145 12.31 8.05 -20.13
C ASN A 145 11.97 8.21 -21.62
N GLY A 146 11.30 9.31 -22.01
CA GLY A 146 10.87 9.55 -23.38
C GLY A 146 9.53 8.91 -23.77
N GLU A 147 8.85 8.22 -22.85
CA GLU A 147 7.56 7.60 -23.13
C GLU A 147 6.43 8.65 -23.21
N ALA A 148 5.44 8.41 -24.05
CA ALA A 148 4.25 9.25 -24.07
C ALA A 148 3.35 8.91 -22.87
N ILE A 149 3.08 9.90 -22.02
CA ILE A 149 2.20 9.77 -20.86
C ILE A 149 0.97 10.67 -21.02
N MET A 150 -0.17 10.23 -20.53
CA MET A 150 -1.35 11.09 -20.41
C MET A 150 -1.36 11.72 -19.03
N VAL A 151 -1.61 13.03 -18.97
CA VAL A 151 -1.76 13.77 -17.71
C VAL A 151 -3.13 14.45 -17.66
N ALA A 152 -3.75 14.47 -16.49
CA ALA A 152 -4.94 15.27 -16.22
C ALA A 152 -4.59 16.47 -15.34
N TRP A 153 -5.14 17.63 -15.67
CA TRP A 153 -5.04 18.83 -14.86
C TRP A 153 -6.15 18.82 -13.82
N VAL A 154 -5.79 18.74 -12.55
CA VAL A 154 -6.74 18.72 -11.42
C VAL A 154 -6.42 19.86 -10.45
N ASP A 155 -7.46 20.47 -9.89
CA ASP A 155 -7.27 21.46 -8.83
C ASP A 155 -6.94 20.79 -7.48
N ASN A 156 -6.51 21.59 -6.51
CA ASN A 156 -6.13 21.08 -5.19
C ASN A 156 -7.30 20.44 -4.44
N TYR A 157 -8.54 20.89 -4.69
CA TYR A 157 -9.73 20.32 -4.06
C TYR A 157 -10.00 18.89 -4.55
N SER A 158 -9.94 18.71 -5.87
CA SER A 158 -10.11 17.43 -6.56
C SER A 158 -8.99 16.47 -6.16
N MET A 159 -7.76 16.95 -6.08
CA MET A 159 -6.63 16.17 -5.59
C MET A 159 -6.84 15.71 -4.14
N GLY A 160 -7.35 16.59 -3.28
CA GLY A 160 -7.74 16.26 -1.92
C GLY A 160 -8.79 15.14 -1.85
N LYS A 161 -9.76 15.13 -2.76
CA LYS A 161 -10.76 14.04 -2.86
C LYS A 161 -10.17 12.71 -3.30
N ILE A 162 -9.17 12.73 -4.17
CA ILE A 162 -8.46 11.52 -4.59
C ILE A 162 -7.65 10.94 -3.42
N HIS A 163 -6.93 11.78 -2.67
CA HIS A 163 -6.25 11.34 -1.45
C HIS A 163 -7.23 10.79 -0.40
N GLU A 164 -8.34 11.50 -0.17
CA GLU A 164 -9.39 11.08 0.76
C GLU A 164 -9.95 9.70 0.38
N TRP A 165 -10.20 9.45 -0.90
CA TRP A 165 -10.69 8.16 -1.39
C TRP A 165 -9.70 7.01 -1.13
N VAL A 166 -8.40 7.25 -1.29
CA VAL A 166 -7.34 6.26 -0.96
C VAL A 166 -7.30 6.01 0.54
N ASP A 167 -7.27 7.07 1.35
CA ASP A 167 -7.16 6.95 2.81
C ASP A 167 -8.40 6.27 3.41
N GLN A 168 -9.62 6.55 2.94
CA GLN A 168 -10.86 5.91 3.40
C GLN A 168 -10.83 4.38 3.27
N ARG A 169 -10.19 3.85 2.24
CA ARG A 169 -10.02 2.40 2.05
C ARG A 169 -9.02 1.78 3.02
N MET A 170 -8.11 2.58 3.57
CA MET A 170 -7.11 2.11 4.54
C MET A 170 -7.61 2.16 5.99
N VAL A 171 -8.59 3.01 6.31
CA VAL A 171 -9.06 3.24 7.69
C VAL A 171 -9.48 1.95 8.41
N PRO A 172 -10.35 1.09 7.84
CA PRO A 172 -10.83 -0.10 8.56
C PRO A 172 -9.71 -1.04 9.00
N VAL A 173 -8.69 -1.19 8.16
CA VAL A 173 -7.53 -2.04 8.43
C VAL A 173 -6.56 -1.39 9.41
N ARG A 174 -6.29 -0.08 9.28
CA ARG A 174 -5.42 0.65 10.22
C ARG A 174 -5.97 0.63 11.64
N ASP A 175 -7.27 0.85 11.79
CA ASP A 175 -7.93 0.83 13.08
C ASP A 175 -7.84 -0.56 13.72
N ALA A 176 -8.14 -1.61 12.96
CA ALA A 176 -8.06 -2.97 13.45
C ALA A 176 -6.61 -3.40 13.78
N ALA A 177 -5.62 -3.01 12.98
CA ALA A 177 -4.21 -3.25 13.25
C ALA A 177 -3.74 -2.55 14.53
N SER A 178 -4.19 -1.30 14.77
CA SER A 178 -3.85 -0.56 15.99
C SER A 178 -4.40 -1.24 17.25
N ARG A 179 -5.60 -1.84 17.16
CA ARG A 179 -6.22 -2.59 18.26
C ARG A 179 -5.46 -3.89 18.55
N LEU A 180 -5.03 -4.61 17.51
CA LEU A 180 -4.19 -5.81 17.66
C LEU A 180 -2.85 -5.52 18.31
N LYS A 181 -2.17 -4.44 17.91
CA LYS A 181 -0.91 -4.02 18.54
C LYS A 181 -1.11 -3.72 20.03
N LYS A 182 -2.16 -2.98 20.39
CA LYS A 182 -2.49 -2.69 21.79
C LYS A 182 -2.82 -3.97 22.59
N ALA A 183 -3.57 -4.89 22.00
CA ALA A 183 -3.91 -6.15 22.66
C ALA A 183 -2.67 -7.04 22.90
N LYS A 184 -1.73 -7.09 21.95
CA LYS A 184 -0.46 -7.80 22.11
C LYS A 184 0.41 -7.21 23.22
N GLN A 185 0.59 -5.89 23.22
CA GLN A 185 1.35 -5.22 24.26
C GLN A 185 0.76 -5.51 25.65
N ALA A 186 -0.56 -5.42 25.80
CA ALA A 186 -1.23 -5.72 27.06
C ALA A 186 -1.04 -7.19 27.50
N ALA A 187 -1.00 -8.14 26.57
CA ALA A 187 -0.75 -9.55 26.86
C ALA A 187 0.70 -9.81 27.28
N GLU A 188 1.67 -9.16 26.64
CA GLU A 188 3.09 -9.25 27.00
C GLU A 188 3.36 -8.61 28.37
N ASP A 189 2.78 -7.45 28.65
CA ASP A 189 2.87 -6.77 29.95
C ASP A 189 2.27 -7.62 31.08
N SER A 190 1.17 -8.34 30.80
CA SER A 190 0.53 -9.25 31.75
C SER A 190 1.37 -10.50 32.04
N ASN A 191 2.15 -10.97 31.06
CA ASN A 191 2.98 -12.18 31.20
C ASN A 191 4.31 -11.89 31.93
N ASN A 192 4.87 -10.69 31.77
CA ASN A 192 6.07 -10.25 32.49
C ASN A 192 5.81 -9.88 33.96
N GLY A 193 4.54 -9.75 34.39
CA GLY A 193 4.16 -9.46 35.77
C GLY A 193 4.12 -10.66 36.74
N VAL A 194 4.36 -11.89 36.27
CA VAL A 194 4.22 -13.13 37.09
C VAL A 194 5.55 -13.58 37.72
N GLY A 195 6.64 -12.82 37.56
CA GLY A 195 7.97 -13.16 38.08
C GLY A 195 8.35 -12.48 39.40
N THR A 196 8.49 -13.27 40.47
CA THR A 196 9.21 -13.01 41.75
C THR A 196 8.44 -12.42 42.95
N SER A 197 7.60 -13.26 43.58
CA SER A 197 7.49 -13.26 45.04
C SER A 197 7.82 -14.67 45.55
N VAL A 198 9.12 -14.95 45.71
CA VAL A 198 9.56 -16.14 46.45
C VAL A 198 9.61 -15.73 47.91
N ASP A 199 8.56 -16.10 48.66
CA ASP A 199 8.49 -15.92 50.10
C ASP A 199 9.71 -16.58 50.78
N LYS A 200 10.51 -15.77 51.48
CA LYS A 200 11.58 -16.27 52.34
C LYS A 200 10.96 -17.00 53.54
N PRO A 201 11.37 -18.25 53.85
CA PRO A 201 10.91 -18.92 55.05
C PRO A 201 11.52 -18.25 56.29
N THR A 202 10.64 -17.75 57.16
CA THR A 202 10.96 -17.21 58.48
C THR A 202 11.57 -18.31 59.35
N ALA A 203 12.84 -18.14 59.73
CA ALA A 203 13.48 -18.99 60.72
C ALA A 203 12.88 -18.71 62.11
N LEU A 204 12.20 -19.70 62.68
CA LEU A 204 11.81 -19.74 64.08
C LEU A 204 13.06 -20.01 64.94
N LYS A 205 13.23 -19.21 65.99
CA LYS A 205 14.21 -19.40 67.06
C LYS A 205 13.66 -20.35 68.13
#